data_AF-A0AAW1VD28-F1
#
_entry.id   AF-A0AAW1VD28-F1
#
_cell.length_a   1.000
_cell.length_b   1.000
_cell.length_c   1.000
_cell.angle_alpha   90.00
_cell.angle_beta   90.00
_cell.angle_gamma   90.00
#
_symmetry.space_group_name_H-M   'P 1'
#
loop_
_entity.id
_entity.type
_entity.pdbx_description
1 polymer ?
#
loop_
_entity_poly.entity_id
_entity_poly.type
_entity_poly.pdbx_seq_one_letter_code
_entity_poly.pdbx_strand_id
1 'polypeptide(L)'
;MARYGQRPENALKRANEFIEVGKPARALDTLQEVFRNKKWAYNWSESVLEPIMFKYLDLCVELKKSHIAKEGLFQYRNLFQSVNVGSLENVIRGYLRMAEERTENAREQSAQAVIDIDDLDNLATPESILLSAVSGEDAQDRSDRTILTPWVKFLWESYCQCLELLRTNAHVENLYHDIARMAFQFCLKYNRKTEFRKLCDKLRKHLDDICKLPTQVANVSISKPETQQLNLETRLHQLEFAIQMELWQEAYKAIEDIHNLMNMSKKMPVPKTMANYYQKLAMVFWKAGNYLFHAAALFKLFQLSKEMKKNITQEELQRMACRVLLATLSIPLPSAHPEFDRFIETDKSPLEKAQRLAVLLGLFQPPTRASLLKDLVRVNVVSLATPQLQDLYSWLEVEFHPLLLSSRVQTVIQLIQQEENSPLQQYVKALQDVTLVRLVRQIAQVYQPSLSID
;
A
#
# COMPACT_ATOMS: atom_id res chain seq x y z
N MET A 1 -20.34 44.99 -19.26
CA MET A 1 -21.24 44.99 -18.09
C MET A 1 -22.24 43.85 -18.27
N ALA A 2 -22.21 42.89 -17.34
CA ALA A 2 -22.67 41.53 -17.55
C ALA A 2 -24.20 41.37 -17.60
N ARG A 3 -24.63 40.39 -18.40
CA ARG A 3 -26.00 39.90 -18.56
C ARG A 3 -26.50 39.22 -17.27
N TYR A 4 -26.58 39.97 -16.17
CA TYR A 4 -27.13 39.50 -14.90
C TYR A 4 -28.66 39.37 -15.00
N GLY A 5 -29.14 38.30 -15.63
CA GLY A 5 -30.58 38.07 -15.76
C GLY A 5 -31.02 36.90 -16.63
N GLN A 6 -30.18 35.88 -16.85
CA GLN A 6 -30.58 34.69 -17.62
C GLN A 6 -30.56 33.46 -16.70
N ARG A 7 -31.53 32.54 -16.86
CA ARG A 7 -31.58 31.26 -16.13
C ARG A 7 -30.30 30.46 -16.37
N PRO A 8 -29.78 29.67 -15.42
CA PRO A 8 -28.59 28.83 -15.61
C PRO A 8 -28.67 27.91 -16.83
N GLU A 9 -29.88 27.45 -17.17
CA GLU A 9 -30.19 26.68 -18.37
C GLU A 9 -29.75 27.38 -19.67
N ASN A 10 -29.78 28.72 -19.72
CA ASN A 10 -29.33 29.48 -20.88
C ASN A 10 -27.81 29.44 -21.03
N ALA A 11 -27.06 29.36 -19.92
CA ALA A 11 -25.62 29.17 -19.98
C ALA A 11 -25.27 27.81 -20.58
N LEU A 12 -26.04 26.76 -20.24
CA LEU A 12 -25.88 25.43 -20.83
C LEU A 12 -26.17 25.43 -22.33
N LYS A 13 -27.29 26.03 -22.76
CA LYS A 13 -27.63 26.16 -24.18
C LYS A 13 -26.54 26.89 -24.95
N ARG A 14 -26.07 28.02 -24.43
CA ARG A 14 -25.00 28.82 -25.04
C ARG A 14 -23.66 28.09 -25.08
N ALA A 15 -23.35 27.29 -24.06
CA ALA A 15 -22.16 26.45 -24.07
C ALA A 15 -22.24 25.40 -25.19
N ASN A 16 -23.40 24.78 -25.39
CA ASN A 16 -23.61 23.83 -26.50
C ASN A 16 -23.47 24.51 -27.88
N GLU A 17 -24.03 25.72 -28.06
CA GLU A 17 -23.83 26.50 -29.30
C GLU A 17 -22.33 26.77 -29.57
N PHE A 18 -21.55 27.09 -28.54
CA PHE A 18 -20.10 27.27 -28.70
C PHE A 18 -19.36 25.97 -29.02
N ILE A 19 -19.82 24.83 -28.50
CA ILE A 19 -19.25 23.51 -28.82
C ILE A 19 -19.52 23.16 -30.28
N GLU A 20 -20.74 23.38 -30.78
CA GLU A 20 -21.12 23.14 -32.18
C GLU A 20 -20.26 23.95 -33.17
N VAL A 21 -19.88 25.18 -32.78
CA VAL A 21 -19.00 26.05 -33.58
C VAL A 21 -17.50 25.76 -33.35
N GLY A 22 -17.15 24.70 -32.61
CA GLY A 22 -15.77 24.28 -32.38
C GLY A 22 -14.98 25.19 -31.43
N LYS A 23 -15.64 25.90 -30.51
CA LYS A 23 -15.04 26.82 -29.53
C LYS A 23 -15.21 26.33 -28.08
N PRO A 24 -14.64 25.18 -27.69
CA PRO A 24 -14.83 24.59 -26.35
C PRO A 24 -14.30 25.47 -25.21
N ALA A 25 -13.24 26.27 -25.45
CA ALA A 25 -12.72 27.20 -24.45
C ALA A 25 -13.75 28.29 -24.07
N ARG A 26 -14.48 28.84 -25.05
CA ARG A 26 -15.53 29.85 -24.78
C ARG A 26 -16.77 29.22 -24.13
N ALA A 27 -17.08 27.97 -24.48
CA ALA A 27 -18.11 27.20 -23.80
C ALA A 27 -17.77 27.04 -22.31
N LEU A 28 -16.52 26.68 -22.01
CA LEU A 28 -16.03 26.55 -20.63
C LEU A 28 -16.12 27.87 -19.86
N ASP A 29 -15.66 28.98 -20.44
CA ASP A 29 -15.76 30.31 -19.82
C ASP A 29 -17.21 30.68 -19.48
N THR A 30 -18.15 30.38 -20.39
CA THR A 30 -19.59 30.64 -20.21
C THR A 30 -20.16 29.85 -19.03
N LEU A 31 -19.75 28.59 -18.86
CA LEU A 31 -20.15 27.76 -17.73
C LEU A 31 -19.44 28.17 -16.43
N GLN A 32 -18.19 28.64 -16.51
CA GLN A 32 -17.44 29.10 -15.33
C GLN A 32 -18.09 30.35 -14.70
N GLU A 33 -18.65 31.25 -15.51
CA GLU A 33 -19.38 32.43 -15.01
C GLU A 33 -20.55 32.05 -14.08
N VAL A 34 -21.17 30.88 -14.30
CA VAL A 34 -22.28 30.40 -13.48
C VAL A 34 -21.87 30.19 -12.03
N PHE A 35 -20.72 29.57 -11.81
CA PHE A 35 -20.22 29.22 -10.48
C PHE A 35 -19.36 30.32 -9.84
N ARG A 36 -18.96 31.35 -10.61
CA ARG A 36 -18.22 32.50 -10.08
C ARG A 36 -19.08 33.41 -9.20
N ASN A 37 -20.37 33.57 -9.52
CA ASN A 37 -21.28 34.40 -8.74
C ASN A 37 -22.02 33.61 -7.66
N LYS A 38 -21.46 33.57 -6.45
CA LYS A 38 -22.00 32.85 -5.30
C LYS A 38 -23.49 33.12 -5.07
N LYS A 39 -23.91 34.40 -4.98
CA LYS A 39 -25.30 34.78 -4.67
C LYS A 39 -26.32 34.26 -5.68
N TRP A 40 -25.90 34.06 -6.93
CA TRP A 40 -26.78 33.61 -7.99
C TRP A 40 -26.93 32.09 -8.00
N ALA A 41 -25.85 31.34 -7.76
CA ALA A 41 -25.89 29.88 -7.69
C ALA A 41 -26.71 29.34 -6.51
N TYR A 42 -26.71 30.02 -5.35
CA TYR A 42 -27.53 29.61 -4.19
C TYR A 42 -29.05 29.65 -4.43
N ASN A 43 -29.52 30.32 -5.48
CA ASN A 43 -30.95 30.46 -5.78
C ASN A 43 -31.53 29.32 -6.62
N TRP A 44 -30.70 28.36 -7.06
CA TRP A 44 -31.12 27.29 -7.96
C TRP A 44 -30.96 25.91 -7.33
N SER A 45 -31.86 24.99 -7.68
CA SER A 45 -31.82 23.61 -7.20
C SER A 45 -30.70 22.81 -7.87
N GLU A 46 -30.31 21.73 -7.19
CA GLU A 46 -29.36 20.73 -7.69
C GLU A 46 -29.72 20.21 -9.08
N SER A 47 -30.99 19.88 -9.33
CA SER A 47 -31.49 19.43 -10.64
C SER A 47 -31.15 20.35 -11.83
N VAL A 48 -30.95 21.65 -11.58
CA VAL A 48 -30.56 22.62 -12.62
C VAL A 48 -29.04 22.77 -12.69
N LEU A 49 -28.35 22.76 -11.55
CA LEU A 49 -26.91 23.03 -11.47
C LEU A 49 -26.04 21.80 -11.75
N GLU A 50 -26.51 20.60 -11.43
CA GLU A 50 -25.78 19.36 -11.62
C GLU A 50 -25.46 19.08 -13.11
N PRO A 51 -26.41 19.14 -14.06
CA PRO A 51 -26.10 18.96 -15.48
C PRO A 51 -25.10 19.99 -16.03
N ILE A 52 -25.17 21.22 -15.53
CA ILE A 52 -24.25 22.32 -15.88
C ILE A 52 -22.84 21.99 -15.38
N MET A 53 -22.73 21.50 -14.15
CA MET A 53 -21.45 21.10 -13.55
C MET A 53 -20.85 19.88 -14.26
N PHE A 54 -21.66 18.89 -14.64
CA PHE A 54 -21.20 17.77 -15.47
C PHE A 54 -20.63 18.26 -16.79
N LYS A 55 -21.33 19.16 -17.51
CA LYS A 55 -20.83 19.68 -18.78
C LYS A 55 -19.59 20.56 -18.62
N TYR A 56 -19.52 21.33 -17.53
CA TYR A 56 -18.35 22.12 -17.16
C TYR A 56 -17.11 21.23 -16.94
N LEU A 57 -17.27 20.12 -16.21
CA LEU A 57 -16.19 19.18 -15.91
C LEU A 57 -15.78 18.37 -17.13
N ASP A 58 -16.72 17.95 -17.98
CA ASP A 58 -16.44 17.32 -19.27
C ASP A 58 -15.51 18.20 -20.13
N LEU A 59 -15.84 19.49 -20.27
CA LEU A 59 -14.97 20.46 -20.97
C LEU A 59 -13.62 20.66 -20.28
N CYS A 60 -13.57 20.65 -18.95
CA CYS A 60 -12.30 20.72 -18.21
C CYS A 60 -11.41 19.50 -18.48
N VAL A 61 -11.99 18.31 -18.60
CA VAL A 61 -11.28 17.07 -18.94
C VAL A 61 -10.79 17.13 -20.38
N GLU A 62 -11.65 17.48 -21.35
CA GLU A 62 -11.27 17.59 -22.76
C GLU A 62 -10.10 18.56 -22.98
N LEU A 63 -10.14 19.71 -22.30
CA LEU A 63 -9.11 20.75 -22.40
C LEU A 63 -7.93 20.54 -21.44
N LYS A 64 -7.94 19.48 -20.63
CA LYS A 64 -6.94 19.17 -19.59
C LYS A 64 -6.70 20.34 -18.61
N LYS A 65 -7.74 21.08 -18.26
CA LYS A 65 -7.69 22.26 -17.37
C LYS A 65 -7.98 21.87 -15.92
N SER A 66 -7.04 21.16 -15.27
CA SER A 66 -7.21 20.64 -13.90
C SER A 66 -7.45 21.76 -12.88
N HIS A 67 -6.73 22.87 -12.96
CA HIS A 67 -6.92 24.02 -12.08
C HIS A 67 -8.34 24.62 -12.16
N ILE A 68 -8.94 24.68 -13.36
CA ILE A 68 -10.29 25.19 -13.57
C ILE A 68 -11.33 24.22 -12.99
N ALA A 69 -11.11 22.91 -13.15
CA ALA A 69 -11.93 21.88 -12.51
C ALA A 69 -11.90 22.01 -10.98
N LYS A 70 -10.72 22.16 -10.38
CA LYS A 70 -10.55 22.38 -8.93
C LYS A 70 -11.36 23.57 -8.42
N GLU A 71 -11.27 24.71 -9.09
CA GLU A 71 -12.01 25.92 -8.69
C GLU A 71 -13.53 25.70 -8.77
N GLY A 72 -14.01 25.08 -9.85
CA GLY A 72 -15.44 24.78 -10.02
C GLY A 72 -15.95 23.81 -8.95
N LEU A 73 -15.23 22.72 -8.69
CA LEU A 73 -15.58 21.75 -7.65
C LEU A 73 -15.54 22.36 -6.25
N PHE A 74 -14.63 23.29 -5.98
CA PHE A 74 -14.60 24.02 -4.72
C PHE A 74 -15.87 24.85 -4.51
N GLN A 75 -16.34 25.56 -5.55
CA GLN A 75 -17.60 26.30 -5.46
C GLN A 75 -18.80 25.35 -5.30
N TYR A 76 -18.85 24.27 -6.09
CA TYR A 76 -19.93 23.27 -6.02
C TYR A 76 -20.04 22.62 -4.63
N ARG A 77 -18.89 22.25 -4.05
CA ARG A 77 -18.83 21.74 -2.68
C ARG A 77 -19.45 22.72 -1.68
N ASN A 78 -19.10 24.00 -1.75
CA ASN A 78 -19.63 24.99 -0.81
C ASN A 78 -21.16 25.21 -0.96
N LEU A 79 -21.72 24.93 -2.14
CA LEU A 79 -23.17 24.98 -2.39
C LEU A 79 -23.88 23.76 -1.78
N PHE A 80 -23.35 22.57 -1.99
CA PHE A 80 -24.09 21.32 -1.75
C PHE A 80 -23.65 20.48 -0.55
N GLN A 81 -22.48 20.75 0.06
CA GLN A 81 -21.95 19.93 1.16
C GLN A 81 -22.85 19.83 2.40
N SER A 82 -23.79 20.77 2.59
CA SER A 82 -24.74 20.78 3.72
C SER A 82 -26.20 20.56 3.28
N VAL A 83 -26.47 20.56 1.97
CA VAL A 83 -27.83 20.53 1.41
C VAL A 83 -28.09 19.20 0.71
N ASN A 84 -27.21 18.78 -0.20
CA ASN A 84 -27.31 17.54 -0.94
C ASN A 84 -25.91 16.98 -1.20
N VAL A 85 -25.42 16.19 -0.24
CA VAL A 85 -24.11 15.53 -0.34
C VAL A 85 -24.07 14.56 -1.52
N GLY A 86 -25.18 13.86 -1.81
CA GLY A 86 -25.25 12.89 -2.90
C GLY A 86 -24.93 13.47 -4.27
N SER A 87 -25.42 14.67 -4.58
CA SER A 87 -25.07 15.33 -5.84
C SER A 87 -23.58 15.71 -5.92
N LEU A 88 -23.00 16.17 -4.81
CA LEU A 88 -21.56 16.43 -4.76
C LEU A 88 -20.76 15.14 -5.02
N GLU A 89 -21.18 14.01 -4.44
CA GLU A 89 -20.54 12.72 -4.70
C GLU A 89 -20.68 12.29 -6.17
N ASN A 90 -21.87 12.42 -6.75
CA ASN A 90 -22.14 12.08 -8.15
C ASN A 90 -21.25 12.88 -9.11
N VAL A 91 -21.16 14.19 -8.90
CA VAL A 91 -20.35 15.09 -9.72
C VAL A 91 -18.86 14.74 -9.64
N ILE A 92 -18.33 14.48 -8.44
CA ILE A 92 -16.91 14.14 -8.27
C ILE A 92 -16.59 12.76 -8.86
N ARG A 93 -17.44 11.75 -8.61
CA ARG A 93 -17.28 10.40 -9.21
C ARG A 93 -17.39 10.46 -10.72
N GLY A 94 -18.31 11.27 -11.25
CA GLY A 94 -18.46 11.53 -12.67
C GLY A 94 -17.22 12.16 -13.29
N TYR A 95 -16.66 13.18 -12.67
CA TYR A 95 -15.41 13.81 -13.12
C TYR A 95 -14.24 12.83 -13.19
N LEU A 96 -14.01 12.05 -12.14
CA LEU A 96 -12.94 11.06 -12.13
C LEU A 96 -13.17 9.97 -13.17
N ARG A 97 -14.42 9.48 -13.34
CA ARG A 97 -14.76 8.51 -14.39
C ARG A 97 -14.48 9.04 -15.79
N MET A 98 -14.86 10.29 -16.09
CA MET A 98 -14.57 10.92 -17.39
C MET A 98 -13.06 11.03 -17.62
N ALA A 99 -12.29 11.41 -16.60
CA ALA A 99 -10.83 11.50 -16.69
C ALA A 99 -10.18 10.11 -16.90
N GLU A 100 -10.65 9.07 -16.20
CA GLU A 100 -10.22 7.68 -16.36
C GLU A 100 -10.50 7.16 -17.77
N GLU A 101 -11.73 7.37 -18.28
CA GLU A 101 -12.15 6.92 -19.61
C GLU A 101 -11.31 7.59 -20.71
N ARG A 102 -11.07 8.91 -20.62
CA ARG A 102 -10.19 9.60 -21.59
C ARG A 102 -8.75 9.12 -21.51
N THR A 103 -8.26 8.78 -20.32
CA THR A 103 -6.91 8.22 -20.15
C THR A 103 -6.81 6.81 -20.71
N GLU A 104 -7.84 5.97 -20.56
CA GLU A 104 -7.86 4.63 -21.17
C GLU A 104 -7.96 4.70 -22.69
N ASN A 105 -8.82 5.58 -23.24
CA ASN A 105 -8.88 5.81 -24.68
C ASN A 105 -7.53 6.25 -25.26
N ALA A 106 -6.79 7.10 -24.52
CA ALA A 106 -5.44 7.50 -24.92
C ALA A 106 -4.44 6.33 -24.86
N ARG A 107 -4.62 5.41 -23.90
CA ARG A 107 -3.79 4.21 -23.74
C ARG A 107 -4.03 3.21 -24.86
N GLU A 108 -5.27 3.01 -25.27
CA GLU A 108 -5.63 2.18 -26.42
C GLU A 108 -5.04 2.73 -27.73
N GLN A 109 -5.08 4.06 -27.91
CA GLN A 109 -4.46 4.73 -29.05
C GLN A 109 -2.93 4.60 -29.06
N SER A 110 -2.31 4.46 -27.89
CA SER A 110 -0.86 4.26 -27.73
C SER A 110 -0.49 2.77 -27.63
N ALA A 111 -1.27 1.86 -28.23
CA ALA A 111 -0.98 0.42 -28.30
C ALA A 111 -0.77 -0.28 -26.94
N GLN A 112 -1.48 0.16 -25.88
CA GLN A 112 -1.52 -0.46 -24.55
C GLN A 112 -0.20 -0.47 -23.75
N ALA A 113 0.81 0.29 -24.17
CA ALA A 113 2.11 0.26 -23.52
C ALA A 113 2.08 0.76 -22.07
N VAL A 114 3.05 0.26 -21.30
CA VAL A 114 3.30 0.64 -19.90
C VAL A 114 4.30 1.78 -19.93
N ILE A 115 3.91 2.95 -19.42
CA ILE A 115 4.74 4.15 -19.43
C ILE A 115 5.92 3.97 -18.48
N ASP A 116 7.13 3.82 -19.01
CA ASP A 116 8.37 3.80 -18.22
C ASP A 116 8.95 5.21 -18.03
N ILE A 117 8.16 6.09 -17.41
CA ILE A 117 8.61 7.44 -17.02
C ILE A 117 8.68 7.49 -15.50
N ASP A 118 9.81 7.84 -14.92
CA ASP A 118 9.99 7.74 -13.47
C ASP A 118 9.19 8.80 -12.68
N ASP A 119 8.91 9.99 -13.24
CA ASP A 119 8.11 11.05 -12.58
C ASP A 119 7.28 11.87 -13.60
N LEU A 120 5.96 12.01 -13.38
CA LEU A 120 5.07 12.84 -14.21
C LEU A 120 5.34 14.35 -14.09
N ASP A 121 6.05 14.78 -13.05
CA ASP A 121 6.43 16.19 -12.87
C ASP A 121 7.66 16.59 -13.69
N ASN A 122 8.48 15.62 -14.10
CA ASN A 122 9.54 15.82 -15.08
C ASN A 122 8.93 15.83 -16.49
N LEU A 123 8.40 16.99 -16.88
CA LEU A 123 7.96 17.22 -18.26
C LEU A 123 9.14 16.94 -19.20
N ALA A 124 8.94 16.05 -20.17
CA ALA A 124 9.88 15.87 -21.26
C ALA A 124 10.11 17.24 -21.92
N THR A 125 11.32 17.75 -21.84
CA THR A 125 11.65 19.04 -22.45
C THR A 125 11.75 18.84 -23.97
N PRO A 126 11.52 19.89 -24.78
CA PRO A 126 11.71 19.81 -26.22
C PRO A 126 13.08 19.23 -26.60
N GLU A 127 14.11 19.51 -25.80
CA GLU A 127 15.46 18.97 -25.93
C GLU A 127 15.52 17.46 -25.62
N SER A 128 14.78 16.96 -24.63
CA SER A 128 14.73 15.52 -24.32
C SER A 128 13.99 14.72 -25.41
N ILE A 129 12.97 15.33 -26.02
CA ILE A 129 12.23 14.75 -27.17
C ILE A 129 13.12 14.71 -28.42
N LEU A 130 13.97 15.73 -28.61
CA LEU A 130 14.95 15.75 -29.69
C LEU A 130 16.10 14.75 -29.45
N LEU A 131 16.56 14.62 -28.20
CA LEU A 131 17.56 13.63 -27.81
C LEU A 131 17.04 12.19 -27.99
N SER A 132 15.78 11.91 -27.63
CA SER A 132 15.18 10.58 -27.82
C SER A 132 15.02 10.19 -29.30
N ALA A 133 14.85 11.17 -30.19
CA ALA A 133 14.81 10.93 -31.63
C ALA A 133 16.18 10.49 -32.21
N VAL A 134 17.28 10.77 -31.49
CA VAL A 134 18.65 10.46 -31.89
C VAL A 134 19.23 9.26 -31.11
N SER A 135 18.74 8.99 -29.90
CA SER A 135 19.30 7.97 -28.99
C SER A 135 18.77 6.54 -29.18
N GLY A 136 18.01 6.27 -30.24
CA GLY A 136 17.55 4.91 -30.55
C GLY A 136 16.42 4.38 -29.65
N GLU A 137 15.69 5.26 -28.94
CA GLU A 137 14.50 4.87 -28.19
C GLU A 137 13.37 4.42 -29.16
N ASP A 138 12.64 3.37 -28.78
CA ASP A 138 11.60 2.75 -29.61
C ASP A 138 10.49 3.75 -29.97
N ALA A 139 9.90 3.61 -31.16
CA ALA A 139 8.79 4.49 -31.60
C ALA A 139 7.60 4.49 -30.63
N GLN A 140 7.45 3.40 -29.86
CA GLN A 140 6.45 3.19 -28.84
C GLN A 140 6.63 4.12 -27.63
N ASP A 141 7.86 4.24 -27.11
CA ASP A 141 8.16 5.14 -25.98
C ASP A 141 7.85 6.61 -26.32
N ARG A 142 7.95 6.97 -27.61
CA ARG A 142 7.64 8.32 -28.12
C ARG A 142 6.13 8.58 -28.17
N SER A 143 5.32 7.62 -28.61
CA SER A 143 3.85 7.76 -28.60
C SER A 143 3.31 7.83 -27.17
N ASP A 144 3.86 7.03 -26.24
CA ASP A 144 3.44 7.03 -24.83
C ASP A 144 3.75 8.36 -24.13
N ARG A 145 4.94 8.93 -24.39
CA ARG A 145 5.33 10.25 -23.87
C ARG A 145 4.46 11.39 -24.42
N THR A 146 4.05 11.30 -25.69
CA THR A 146 3.34 12.40 -26.36
C THR A 146 1.82 12.34 -26.16
N ILE A 147 1.24 11.14 -26.18
CA ILE A 147 -0.22 10.94 -26.19
C ILE A 147 -0.71 10.59 -24.79
N LEU A 148 -0.17 9.55 -24.18
CA LEU A 148 -0.70 8.99 -22.94
C LEU A 148 -0.26 9.75 -21.69
N THR A 149 1.01 10.14 -21.61
CA THR A 149 1.59 10.80 -20.41
C THR A 149 0.84 12.07 -19.99
N PRO A 150 0.42 12.99 -20.88
CA PRO A 150 -0.38 14.15 -20.50
C PRO A 150 -1.72 13.78 -19.85
N TRP A 151 -2.36 12.68 -20.28
CA TRP A 151 -3.61 12.19 -19.68
C TRP A 151 -3.38 11.55 -18.33
N VAL A 152 -2.32 10.73 -18.19
CA VAL A 152 -1.95 10.12 -16.90
C VAL A 152 -1.60 11.19 -15.87
N LYS A 153 -0.88 12.24 -16.27
CA LYS A 153 -0.61 13.42 -15.42
C LYS A 153 -1.90 14.13 -15.01
N PHE A 154 -2.77 14.42 -15.97
CA PHE A 154 -4.05 15.07 -15.69
C PHE A 154 -4.92 14.22 -14.74
N LEU A 155 -4.99 12.91 -14.93
CA LEU A 155 -5.74 12.00 -14.07
C LEU A 155 -5.16 11.96 -12.65
N TRP A 156 -3.82 11.88 -12.52
CA TRP A 156 -3.14 11.96 -11.23
C TRP A 156 -3.44 13.28 -10.50
N GLU A 157 -3.36 14.42 -11.20
CA GLU A 157 -3.73 15.73 -10.65
C GLU A 157 -5.20 15.77 -10.21
N SER A 158 -6.09 15.16 -10.98
CA SER A 158 -7.52 15.08 -10.70
C SER A 158 -7.79 14.35 -9.37
N TYR A 159 -7.15 13.20 -9.14
CA TYR A 159 -7.22 12.50 -7.85
C TYR A 159 -6.64 13.36 -6.72
N CYS A 160 -5.46 13.96 -6.92
CA CYS A 160 -4.82 14.80 -5.90
C CYS A 160 -5.69 15.98 -5.47
N GLN A 161 -6.36 16.62 -6.43
CA GLN A 161 -7.24 17.76 -6.18
C GLN A 161 -8.54 17.33 -5.49
N CYS A 162 -9.12 16.19 -5.86
CA CYS A 162 -10.29 15.65 -5.17
C CYS A 162 -9.97 15.27 -3.73
N LEU A 163 -8.83 14.62 -3.48
CA LEU A 163 -8.37 14.32 -2.12
C LEU A 163 -8.16 15.58 -1.28
N GLU A 164 -7.53 16.61 -1.86
CA GLU A 164 -7.32 17.90 -1.21
C GLU A 164 -8.65 18.59 -0.86
N LEU A 165 -9.63 18.52 -1.77
CA LEU A 165 -10.95 19.13 -1.63
C LEU A 165 -11.77 18.50 -0.49
N LEU A 166 -11.63 17.19 -0.28
CA LEU A 166 -12.49 16.41 0.62
C LEU A 166 -11.89 16.16 2.01
N ARG A 167 -10.56 16.33 2.17
CA ARG A 167 -9.79 15.82 3.33
C ARG A 167 -10.31 16.17 4.74
N THR A 168 -10.95 17.32 4.93
CA THR A 168 -11.39 17.77 6.26
C THR A 168 -12.90 17.69 6.46
N ASN A 169 -13.67 17.29 5.45
CA ASN A 169 -15.14 17.36 5.50
C ASN A 169 -15.74 16.00 5.89
N ALA A 170 -16.39 15.95 7.06
CA ALA A 170 -16.97 14.73 7.60
C ALA A 170 -18.15 14.17 6.77
N HIS A 171 -18.83 15.00 5.98
CA HIS A 171 -19.98 14.57 5.18
C HIS A 171 -19.59 13.70 3.98
N VAL A 172 -18.34 13.79 3.52
CA VAL A 172 -17.83 13.15 2.29
C VAL A 172 -16.61 12.27 2.59
N GLU A 173 -16.48 11.83 3.83
CA GLU A 173 -15.34 11.04 4.30
C GLU A 173 -15.26 9.69 3.56
N ASN A 174 -16.40 9.00 3.37
CA ASN A 174 -16.46 7.77 2.58
C ASN A 174 -15.94 7.97 1.16
N LEU A 175 -16.40 9.03 0.49
CA LEU A 175 -15.93 9.38 -0.85
C LEU A 175 -14.41 9.67 -0.87
N TYR A 176 -13.88 10.39 0.13
CA TYR A 176 -12.44 10.64 0.24
C TYR A 176 -11.64 9.32 0.29
N HIS A 177 -12.06 8.38 1.13
CA HIS A 177 -11.38 7.09 1.28
C HIS A 177 -11.51 6.21 0.02
N ASP A 178 -12.67 6.22 -0.65
CA ASP A 178 -12.86 5.55 -1.94
C ASP A 178 -11.93 6.13 -3.00
N ILE A 179 -11.82 7.46 -3.10
CA ILE A 179 -10.91 8.13 -4.03
C ILE A 179 -9.45 7.80 -3.74
N ALA A 180 -9.06 7.70 -2.46
CA ALA A 180 -7.71 7.27 -2.11
C ALA A 180 -7.41 5.84 -2.58
N ARG A 181 -8.39 4.92 -2.46
CA ARG A 181 -8.28 3.54 -2.97
C ARG A 181 -8.19 3.51 -4.50
N MET A 182 -9.02 4.29 -5.20
CA MET A 182 -8.95 4.44 -6.66
C MET A 182 -7.59 5.00 -7.11
N ALA A 183 -7.04 5.98 -6.39
CA ALA A 183 -5.73 6.55 -6.69
C ALA A 183 -4.59 5.52 -6.53
N PHE A 184 -4.64 4.64 -5.53
CA PHE A 184 -3.67 3.53 -5.43
C PHE A 184 -3.83 2.52 -6.57
N GLN A 185 -5.06 2.20 -6.96
CA GLN A 185 -5.33 1.34 -8.11
C GLN A 185 -4.81 1.96 -9.41
N PHE A 186 -4.96 3.28 -9.59
CA PHE A 186 -4.33 4.02 -10.68
C PHE A 186 -2.81 3.86 -10.67
N CYS A 187 -2.17 4.04 -9.51
CA CYS A 187 -0.72 3.88 -9.40
C CYS A 187 -0.27 2.47 -9.78
N LEU A 188 -1.00 1.44 -9.38
CA LEU A 188 -0.72 0.06 -9.79
C LEU A 188 -0.93 -0.13 -11.30
N LYS A 189 -2.09 0.29 -11.83
CA LYS A 189 -2.51 0.07 -13.22
C LYS A 189 -1.54 0.68 -14.24
N TYR A 190 -1.01 1.87 -13.94
CA TYR A 190 -0.06 2.59 -14.79
C TYR A 190 1.39 2.48 -14.29
N ASN A 191 1.69 1.56 -13.35
CA ASN A 191 3.02 1.32 -12.77
C ASN A 191 3.73 2.59 -12.24
N ARG A 192 2.97 3.52 -11.63
CA ARG A 192 3.43 4.84 -11.19
C ARG A 192 3.98 4.81 -9.76
N LYS A 193 5.23 4.35 -9.61
CA LYS A 193 5.91 4.20 -8.29
C LYS A 193 6.15 5.54 -7.59
N THR A 194 6.51 6.60 -8.32
CA THR A 194 6.79 7.92 -7.74
C THR A 194 5.52 8.59 -7.23
N GLU A 195 4.44 8.55 -8.00
CA GLU A 195 3.13 9.05 -7.60
C GLU A 195 2.57 8.26 -6.41
N PHE A 196 2.82 6.95 -6.35
CA PHE A 196 2.48 6.13 -5.18
C PHE A 196 3.14 6.65 -3.90
N ARG A 197 4.44 6.99 -3.94
CA ARG A 197 5.15 7.59 -2.80
C ARG A 197 4.57 8.95 -2.43
N LYS A 198 4.34 9.82 -3.43
CA LYS A 198 3.68 11.13 -3.24
C LYS A 198 2.29 10.98 -2.61
N LEU A 199 1.52 9.95 -2.98
CA LEU A 199 0.21 9.64 -2.40
C LEU A 199 0.35 9.26 -0.92
N CYS A 200 1.27 8.37 -0.58
CA CYS A 200 1.51 7.94 0.80
C CYS A 200 1.82 9.15 1.70
N ASP A 201 2.73 10.03 1.28
CA ASP A 201 3.10 11.22 2.05
C ASP A 201 1.94 12.23 2.14
N LYS A 202 1.17 12.41 1.06
CA LYS A 202 -0.05 13.23 1.08
C LYS A 202 -1.05 12.71 2.10
N LEU A 203 -1.31 11.41 2.15
CA LEU A 203 -2.26 10.84 3.09
C LEU A 203 -1.78 10.91 4.55
N ARG A 204 -0.46 10.82 4.81
CA ARG A 204 0.12 11.07 6.14
C ARG A 204 -0.10 12.53 6.56
N LYS A 205 0.23 13.47 5.67
CA LYS A 205 0.01 14.90 5.92
C LYS A 205 -1.46 15.21 6.20
N HIS A 206 -2.38 14.63 5.43
CA HIS A 206 -3.82 14.82 5.65
C HIS A 206 -4.25 14.29 7.03
N LEU A 207 -3.73 13.14 7.47
CA LEU A 207 -4.02 12.59 8.79
C LEU A 207 -3.48 13.52 9.89
N ASP A 208 -2.26 14.04 9.75
CA ASP A 208 -1.68 15.00 10.69
C ASP A 208 -2.50 16.30 10.78
N ASP A 209 -3.02 16.78 9.64
CA ASP A 209 -3.90 17.95 9.59
C ASP A 209 -5.23 17.66 10.30
N ILE A 210 -5.84 16.48 10.06
CA ILE A 210 -7.07 16.05 10.74
C ILE A 210 -6.88 15.98 12.25
N CYS A 211 -5.75 15.47 12.73
CA CYS A 211 -5.43 15.41 14.17
C CYS A 211 -5.35 16.79 14.85
N LYS A 212 -5.12 17.86 14.09
CA LYS A 212 -5.03 19.24 14.58
C LYS A 212 -6.34 20.03 14.43
N LEU A 213 -7.35 19.46 13.77
CA LEU A 213 -8.62 20.16 13.55
C LEU A 213 -9.40 20.34 14.86
N PRO A 214 -10.10 21.48 15.04
CA PRO A 214 -11.02 21.66 16.15
C PRO A 214 -12.22 20.72 15.99
N THR A 215 -12.70 20.19 17.11
CA THR A 215 -13.88 19.32 17.15
C THR A 215 -15.13 20.11 16.72
N GLN A 216 -15.56 19.89 15.48
CA GLN A 216 -16.78 20.46 14.91
C GLN A 216 -17.53 19.39 14.13
N VAL A 217 -18.86 19.51 14.03
CA VAL A 217 -19.70 18.52 13.34
C VAL A 217 -19.31 18.36 11.86
N ALA A 218 -18.95 19.45 11.19
CA ALA A 218 -18.54 19.46 9.79
C ALA A 218 -17.11 18.93 9.56
N ASN A 219 -16.27 18.88 10.60
CA ASN A 219 -14.88 18.47 10.49
C ASN A 219 -14.73 16.95 10.74
N VAL A 220 -13.86 16.31 9.98
CA VAL A 220 -13.40 14.94 10.27
C VAL A 220 -12.72 14.93 11.64
N SER A 221 -12.98 13.89 12.43
CA SER A 221 -12.43 13.76 13.78
C SER A 221 -11.90 12.36 14.02
N ILE A 222 -10.59 12.24 14.24
CA ILE A 222 -9.90 10.97 14.50
C ILE A 222 -10.35 10.27 15.80
N SER A 223 -11.10 10.97 16.65
CA SER A 223 -11.72 10.38 17.85
C SER A 223 -12.93 9.50 17.54
N LYS A 224 -13.54 9.62 16.35
CA LYS A 224 -14.69 8.81 15.93
C LYS A 224 -14.22 7.41 15.51
N PRO A 225 -14.82 6.33 16.05
CA PRO A 225 -14.45 4.97 15.67
C PRO A 225 -14.61 4.66 14.17
N GLU A 226 -15.63 5.24 13.54
CA GLU A 226 -15.90 5.10 12.10
C GLU A 226 -14.76 5.69 11.26
N THR A 227 -14.32 6.91 11.59
CA THR A 227 -13.16 7.56 10.97
C THR A 227 -11.88 6.76 11.14
N GLN A 228 -11.64 6.22 12.35
CA GLN A 228 -10.48 5.36 12.61
C GLN A 228 -10.51 4.11 11.74
N GLN A 229 -11.68 3.48 11.59
CA GLN A 229 -11.86 2.31 10.73
C GLN A 229 -11.59 2.62 9.26
N LEU A 230 -12.16 3.70 8.72
CA LEU A 230 -11.94 4.11 7.32
C LEU A 230 -10.45 4.36 7.03
N ASN A 231 -9.75 5.03 7.94
CA ASN A 231 -8.31 5.25 7.84
C ASN A 231 -7.52 3.94 7.86
N LEU A 232 -7.84 3.03 8.79
CA LEU A 232 -7.20 1.72 8.87
C LEU A 232 -7.41 0.90 7.59
N GLU A 233 -8.63 0.86 7.06
CA GLU A 233 -8.94 0.16 5.81
C GLU A 233 -8.15 0.74 4.63
N THR A 234 -8.11 2.06 4.46
CA THR A 234 -7.32 2.69 3.40
C THR A 234 -5.81 2.38 3.54
N ARG A 235 -5.27 2.35 4.76
CA ARG A 235 -3.85 1.99 4.98
C ARG A 235 -3.56 0.51 4.70
N LEU A 236 -4.52 -0.38 4.95
CA LEU A 236 -4.38 -1.79 4.57
C LEU A 236 -4.34 -1.97 3.05
N HIS A 237 -5.15 -1.22 2.31
CA HIS A 237 -5.06 -1.19 0.84
C HIS A 237 -3.72 -0.61 0.38
N GLN A 238 -3.25 0.49 1.00
CA GLN A 238 -1.92 1.06 0.72
C GLN A 238 -0.82 0.01 0.89
N LEU A 239 -0.83 -0.76 1.98
CA LEU A 239 0.13 -1.84 2.21
C LEU A 239 0.05 -2.92 1.12
N GLU A 240 -1.16 -3.34 0.75
CA GLU A 240 -1.36 -4.34 -0.29
C GLU A 240 -0.82 -3.89 -1.66
N PHE A 241 -1.15 -2.68 -2.09
CA PHE A 241 -0.65 -2.12 -3.35
C PHE A 241 0.87 -1.88 -3.31
N ALA A 242 1.42 -1.44 -2.17
CA ALA A 242 2.87 -1.30 -2.01
C ALA A 242 3.60 -2.64 -2.19
N ILE A 243 3.04 -3.73 -1.66
CA ILE A 243 3.59 -5.08 -1.83
C ILE A 243 3.49 -5.54 -3.28
N GLN A 244 2.34 -5.33 -3.94
CA GLN A 244 2.15 -5.70 -5.36
C GLN A 244 3.11 -4.95 -6.30
N MET A 245 3.44 -3.69 -5.98
CA MET A 245 4.41 -2.87 -6.71
C MET A 245 5.87 -3.07 -6.25
N GLU A 246 6.10 -4.00 -5.31
CA GLU A 246 7.40 -4.31 -4.69
C GLU A 246 8.10 -3.10 -4.04
N LEU A 247 7.32 -2.13 -3.55
CA LEU A 247 7.79 -0.95 -2.82
C LEU A 247 7.99 -1.27 -1.34
N TRP A 248 8.97 -2.12 -1.02
CA TRP A 248 9.19 -2.66 0.34
C TRP A 248 9.40 -1.60 1.42
N GLN A 249 10.06 -0.47 1.09
CA GLN A 249 10.22 0.64 2.02
C GLN A 249 8.88 1.33 2.33
N GLU A 250 8.01 1.52 1.33
CA GLU A 250 6.68 2.09 1.57
C GLU A 250 5.74 1.11 2.26
N ALA A 251 5.87 -0.20 1.98
CA ALA A 251 5.17 -1.24 2.72
C ALA A 251 5.54 -1.20 4.21
N TYR A 252 6.83 -1.03 4.53
CA TYR A 252 7.29 -0.88 5.91
C TYR A 252 6.70 0.37 6.59
N LYS A 253 6.77 1.54 5.94
CA LYS A 253 6.15 2.76 6.50
C LYS A 253 4.63 2.61 6.66
N ALA A 254 3.95 1.96 5.72
CA ALA A 254 2.51 1.69 5.82
C ALA A 254 2.17 0.79 7.02
N ILE A 255 3.02 -0.18 7.36
CA ILE A 255 2.88 -0.99 8.58
C ILE A 255 3.00 -0.12 9.83
N GLU A 256 3.97 0.80 9.89
CA GLU A 256 4.10 1.74 11.01
C GLU A 256 2.85 2.62 11.14
N ASP A 257 2.33 3.13 10.01
CA ASP A 257 1.09 3.91 9.96
C ASP A 257 -0.11 3.10 10.49
N ILE A 258 -0.26 1.84 10.05
CA ILE A 258 -1.31 0.92 10.51
C ILE A 258 -1.19 0.68 12.03
N HIS A 259 0.01 0.37 12.51
CA HIS A 259 0.26 0.14 13.93
C HIS A 259 -0.12 1.36 14.78
N ASN A 260 0.26 2.56 14.35
CA ASN A 260 -0.08 3.80 15.03
C ASN A 260 -1.60 4.02 15.08
N LEU A 261 -2.32 3.79 13.97
CA LEU A 261 -3.78 3.89 13.93
C LEU A 261 -4.47 2.87 14.85
N MET A 262 -3.95 1.64 14.92
CA MET A 262 -4.47 0.63 15.85
C MET A 262 -4.31 1.06 17.31
N ASN A 263 -3.20 1.72 17.66
CA ASN A 263 -2.97 2.24 19.01
C ASN A 263 -3.81 3.49 19.34
N MET A 264 -4.17 4.29 18.33
CA MET A 264 -5.08 5.43 18.51
C MET A 264 -6.53 4.97 18.74
N SER A 265 -6.90 3.79 18.24
CA SER A 265 -8.23 3.21 18.45
C SER A 265 -8.37 2.65 19.85
N LYS A 266 -9.45 3.04 20.54
CA LYS A 266 -9.84 2.41 21.82
C LYS A 266 -10.44 1.01 21.63
N LYS A 267 -10.92 0.71 20.42
CA LYS A 267 -11.48 -0.60 20.07
C LYS A 267 -10.39 -1.46 19.45
N MET A 268 -10.22 -2.68 19.96
CA MET A 268 -9.34 -3.66 19.31
C MET A 268 -9.81 -3.91 17.87
N PRO A 269 -8.89 -3.94 16.89
CA PRO A 269 -9.23 -4.25 15.52
C PRO A 269 -9.88 -5.63 15.39
N VAL A 270 -10.76 -5.79 14.40
CA VAL A 270 -11.43 -7.06 14.15
C VAL A 270 -10.36 -8.14 13.91
N PRO A 271 -10.46 -9.32 14.55
CA PRO A 271 -9.40 -10.33 14.47
C PRO A 271 -9.06 -10.79 13.03
N LYS A 272 -10.02 -10.78 12.09
CA LYS A 272 -9.75 -11.02 10.66
C LYS A 272 -8.77 -10.00 10.06
N THR A 273 -8.93 -8.73 10.42
CA THR A 273 -8.05 -7.64 9.99
C THR A 273 -6.66 -7.80 10.60
N MET A 274 -6.57 -8.20 11.87
CA MET A 274 -5.31 -8.50 12.54
C MET A 274 -4.57 -9.68 11.90
N ALA A 275 -5.29 -10.72 11.48
CA ALA A 275 -4.69 -11.85 10.77
C ALA A 275 -4.07 -11.41 9.44
N ASN A 276 -4.77 -10.57 8.66
CA ASN A 276 -4.22 -10.00 7.42
C ASN A 276 -2.99 -9.12 7.71
N TYR A 277 -3.05 -8.28 8.76
CA TYR A 277 -1.92 -7.45 9.19
C TYR A 277 -0.68 -8.31 9.49
N TYR A 278 -0.79 -9.34 10.34
CA TYR A 278 0.36 -10.21 10.65
C TYR A 278 0.86 -11.00 9.45
N GLN A 279 -0.04 -11.43 8.55
CA GLN A 279 0.34 -12.10 7.30
C GLN A 279 1.20 -11.20 6.41
N LYS A 280 0.77 -9.96 6.16
CA LYS A 280 1.52 -9.00 5.34
C LYS A 280 2.79 -8.52 6.06
N LEU A 281 2.74 -8.32 7.37
CA LEU A 281 3.90 -7.98 8.21
C LEU A 281 5.00 -9.05 8.13
N ALA A 282 4.62 -10.33 8.24
CA ALA A 282 5.55 -11.44 8.07
C ALA A 282 6.23 -11.39 6.69
N MET A 283 5.48 -11.12 5.62
CA MET A 283 6.03 -11.00 4.27
C MET A 283 7.06 -9.86 4.16
N VAL A 284 6.76 -8.69 4.71
CA VAL A 284 7.67 -7.53 4.71
C VAL A 284 8.95 -7.84 5.50
N PHE A 285 8.83 -8.44 6.68
CA PHE A 285 10.01 -8.83 7.47
C PHE A 285 10.90 -9.86 6.75
N TRP A 286 10.31 -10.81 6.02
CA TRP A 286 11.08 -11.75 5.21
C TRP A 286 11.88 -11.05 4.12
N LYS A 287 11.23 -10.17 3.35
CA LYS A 287 11.87 -9.41 2.26
C LYS A 287 12.91 -8.41 2.77
N ALA A 288 12.76 -7.90 3.99
CA ALA A 288 13.73 -7.06 4.66
C ALA A 288 14.91 -7.83 5.29
N GLY A 289 14.95 -9.16 5.21
CA GLY A 289 15.99 -9.99 5.83
C GLY A 289 15.86 -10.16 7.36
N ASN A 290 14.76 -9.69 7.95
CA ASN A 290 14.49 -9.76 9.39
C ASN A 290 13.82 -11.09 9.76
N TYR A 291 14.50 -12.22 9.57
CA TYR A 291 13.94 -13.58 9.73
C TYR A 291 13.37 -13.87 11.12
N LEU A 292 13.99 -13.31 12.17
CA LEU A 292 13.51 -13.44 13.55
C LEU A 292 12.12 -12.81 13.74
N PHE A 293 11.93 -11.60 13.22
CA PHE A 293 10.65 -10.89 13.29
C PHE A 293 9.61 -11.49 12.35
N HIS A 294 10.04 -12.04 11.20
CA HIS A 294 9.18 -12.85 10.33
C HIS A 294 8.59 -14.05 11.07
N ALA A 295 9.42 -14.86 11.73
CA ALA A 295 8.97 -16.01 12.49
C ALA A 295 8.07 -15.61 13.67
N ALA A 296 8.40 -14.52 14.38
CA ALA A 296 7.56 -13.99 15.44
C ALA A 296 6.19 -13.49 14.94
N ALA A 297 6.14 -12.86 13.76
CA ALA A 297 4.89 -12.45 13.11
C ALA A 297 4.01 -13.66 12.75
N LEU A 298 4.60 -14.72 12.18
CA LEU A 298 3.90 -15.96 11.90
C LEU A 298 3.40 -16.65 13.18
N PHE A 299 4.18 -16.59 14.27
CA PHE A 299 3.77 -17.13 15.55
C PHE A 299 2.56 -16.37 16.13
N LYS A 300 2.56 -15.03 16.07
CA LYS A 300 1.39 -14.20 16.44
C LYS A 300 0.16 -14.55 15.60
N LEU A 301 0.34 -14.72 14.29
CA LEU A 301 -0.73 -15.15 13.38
C LEU A 301 -1.28 -16.53 13.78
N PHE A 302 -0.41 -17.49 14.12
CA PHE A 302 -0.83 -18.82 14.58
C PHE A 302 -1.63 -18.77 15.88
N GLN A 303 -1.16 -18.03 16.88
CA GLN A 303 -1.88 -17.86 18.15
C GLN A 303 -3.27 -17.26 17.90
N LEU A 304 -3.34 -16.19 17.11
CA LEU A 304 -4.59 -15.52 16.77
C LEU A 304 -5.56 -16.47 16.05
N SER A 305 -5.09 -17.20 15.03
CA SER A 305 -5.94 -18.15 14.29
C SER A 305 -6.47 -19.29 15.17
N LYS A 306 -5.67 -19.79 16.11
CA LYS A 306 -6.06 -20.84 17.06
C LYS A 306 -7.13 -20.35 18.05
N GLU A 307 -7.05 -19.10 18.49
CA GLU A 307 -8.03 -18.48 19.40
C GLU A 307 -9.35 -18.12 18.69
N MET A 308 -9.28 -17.71 17.41
CA MET A 308 -10.44 -17.22 16.67
C MET A 308 -11.35 -18.31 16.09
N LYS A 309 -10.77 -19.30 15.42
CA LYS A 309 -11.52 -20.22 14.57
C LYS A 309 -12.01 -21.40 15.40
N LYS A 310 -13.25 -21.31 15.92
CA LYS A 310 -13.94 -22.43 16.58
C LYS A 310 -13.98 -23.72 15.73
N ASN A 311 -13.87 -23.59 14.40
CA ASN A 311 -13.88 -24.69 13.43
C ASN A 311 -12.61 -24.71 12.53
N ILE A 312 -11.41 -24.41 13.06
CA ILE A 312 -10.19 -24.59 12.27
C ILE A 312 -9.98 -26.07 11.97
N THR A 313 -9.73 -26.42 10.70
CA THR A 313 -9.43 -27.81 10.36
C THR A 313 -8.05 -28.19 10.89
N GLN A 314 -7.88 -29.45 11.28
CA GLN A 314 -6.60 -29.96 11.75
C GLN A 314 -5.50 -29.79 10.70
N GLU A 315 -5.86 -29.93 9.41
CA GLU A 315 -4.96 -29.71 8.28
C GLU A 315 -4.50 -28.24 8.16
N GLU A 316 -5.41 -27.27 8.32
CA GLU A 316 -5.04 -25.85 8.30
C GLU A 316 -4.12 -25.51 9.48
N LEU A 317 -4.45 -26.02 10.67
CA LEU A 317 -3.63 -25.84 11.86
C LEU A 317 -2.23 -26.45 11.71
N GLN A 318 -2.13 -27.67 11.16
CA GLN A 318 -0.86 -28.33 10.88
C GLN A 318 -0.04 -27.54 9.86
N ARG A 319 -0.65 -27.06 8.76
CA ARG A 319 0.02 -26.23 7.76
C ARG A 319 0.61 -24.96 8.37
N MET A 320 -0.14 -24.28 9.23
CA MET A 320 0.37 -23.10 9.95
C MET A 320 1.49 -23.46 10.92
N ALA A 321 1.36 -24.57 11.65
CA ALA A 321 2.39 -25.05 12.58
C ALA A 321 3.70 -25.38 11.86
N CYS A 322 3.64 -26.11 10.74
CA CYS A 322 4.78 -26.40 9.87
C CYS A 322 5.49 -25.13 9.41
N ARG A 323 4.71 -24.13 8.96
CA ARG A 323 5.25 -22.86 8.49
C ARG A 323 5.97 -22.07 9.59
N VAL A 324 5.36 -21.99 10.77
CA VAL A 324 5.95 -21.27 11.93
C VAL A 324 7.21 -21.97 12.43
N LEU A 325 7.16 -23.31 12.56
CA LEU A 325 8.28 -24.11 13.02
C LEU A 325 9.47 -23.98 12.07
N LEU A 326 9.24 -24.18 10.76
CA LEU A 326 10.30 -24.08 9.76
C LEU A 326 10.89 -22.66 9.69
N ALA A 327 10.04 -21.63 9.70
CA ALA A 327 10.51 -20.25 9.76
C ALA A 327 11.40 -19.97 10.98
N THR A 328 11.06 -20.54 12.14
CA THR A 328 11.83 -20.37 13.38
C THR A 328 13.15 -21.13 13.34
N LEU A 329 13.17 -22.34 12.78
CA LEU A 329 14.38 -23.14 12.62
C LEU A 329 15.36 -22.49 11.63
N SER A 330 14.85 -21.84 10.58
CA SER A 330 15.61 -21.11 9.57
C SER A 330 16.16 -19.75 10.03
N ILE A 331 15.93 -19.32 11.27
CA ILE A 331 16.54 -18.09 11.81
C ILE A 331 18.06 -18.32 11.95
N PRO A 332 18.90 -17.44 11.35
CA PRO A 332 20.35 -17.51 11.49
C PRO A 332 20.80 -17.56 12.95
N LEU A 333 21.81 -18.38 13.22
CA LEU A 333 22.35 -18.52 14.57
C LEU A 333 23.17 -17.26 14.94
N PRO A 334 23.05 -16.74 16.18
CA PRO A 334 23.82 -15.56 16.61
C PRO A 334 25.32 -15.76 16.42
N SER A 335 26.07 -14.75 16.00
CA SER A 335 27.53 -14.84 15.87
C SER A 335 28.17 -15.33 17.17
N ALA A 336 29.20 -16.19 17.05
CA ALA A 336 30.00 -16.61 18.20
C ALA A 336 30.87 -15.48 18.75
N HIS A 337 31.16 -14.49 17.91
CA HIS A 337 31.97 -13.31 18.22
C HIS A 337 31.21 -12.02 17.83
N PRO A 338 30.20 -11.61 18.63
CA PRO A 338 29.41 -10.41 18.36
C PRO A 338 30.22 -9.11 18.37
N GLU A 339 31.43 -9.15 18.94
CA GLU A 339 32.38 -8.04 18.96
C GLU A 339 32.86 -7.64 17.57
N PHE A 340 32.95 -8.57 16.61
CA PHE A 340 33.37 -8.27 15.24
C PHE A 340 32.25 -7.59 14.43
N ASP A 341 30.99 -7.81 14.80
CA ASP A 341 29.83 -7.18 14.16
C ASP A 341 29.73 -5.67 14.49
N ARG A 342 30.37 -5.21 15.58
CA ARG A 342 30.30 -3.82 16.06
C ARG A 342 31.14 -2.83 15.24
N PHE A 343 32.13 -3.30 14.47
CA PHE A 343 33.03 -2.41 13.72
C PHE A 343 32.41 -1.84 12.43
N ILE A 344 31.23 -2.31 12.02
CA ILE A 344 30.61 -1.95 10.73
C ILE A 344 29.44 -0.96 10.88
N GLU A 345 28.84 -0.81 12.07
CA GLU A 345 27.63 0.01 12.25
C GLU A 345 27.90 1.34 12.99
N THR A 346 27.87 2.45 12.26
CA THR A 346 27.98 3.82 12.81
C THR A 346 26.63 4.47 13.14
N ASP A 347 25.49 3.89 12.76
CA ASP A 347 24.18 4.54 12.87
C ASP A 347 23.13 3.71 13.64
N LYS A 348 22.84 4.16 14.86
CA LYS A 348 21.82 3.69 15.83
C LYS A 348 22.04 2.27 16.36
N SER A 349 21.95 2.13 17.69
CA SER A 349 22.14 0.84 18.37
C SER A 349 21.20 -0.22 17.77
N PRO A 350 21.72 -1.39 17.34
CA PRO A 350 20.91 -2.53 16.87
C PRO A 350 19.72 -2.85 17.77
N LEU A 351 19.88 -2.60 19.06
CA LEU A 351 18.84 -2.77 20.07
C LEU A 351 17.63 -1.84 19.85
N GLU A 352 17.86 -0.58 19.49
CA GLU A 352 16.76 0.37 19.23
C GLU A 352 15.98 -0.02 17.98
N LYS A 353 16.67 -0.47 16.92
CA LYS A 353 16.04 -1.00 15.71
C LYS A 353 15.19 -2.21 16.06
N ALA A 354 15.75 -3.17 16.80
CA ALA A 354 15.03 -4.36 17.25
C ALA A 354 13.81 -4.02 18.14
N GLN A 355 13.92 -3.01 19.02
CA GLN A 355 12.82 -2.55 19.86
C GLN A 355 11.68 -1.96 19.02
N ARG A 356 11.99 -1.14 18.01
CA ARG A 356 10.96 -0.59 17.10
C ARG A 356 10.21 -1.70 16.36
N LEU A 357 10.94 -2.71 15.85
CA LEU A 357 10.33 -3.86 15.18
C LEU A 357 9.48 -4.72 16.13
N ALA A 358 9.89 -4.86 17.39
CA ALA A 358 9.13 -5.58 18.41
C ALA A 358 7.79 -4.89 18.71
N VAL A 359 7.78 -3.56 18.78
CA VAL A 359 6.55 -2.76 19.00
C VAL A 359 5.52 -3.02 17.90
N LEU A 360 5.93 -3.13 16.63
CA LEU A 360 5.02 -3.44 15.51
C LEU A 360 4.29 -4.79 15.65
N LEU A 361 4.86 -5.72 16.42
CA LEU A 361 4.27 -7.02 16.77
C LEU A 361 3.50 -7.02 18.09
N GLY A 362 3.39 -5.86 18.75
CA GLY A 362 2.82 -5.73 20.10
C GLY A 362 3.67 -6.44 21.15
N LEU A 363 4.99 -6.54 20.95
CA LEU A 363 5.92 -7.13 21.91
C LEU A 363 6.62 -6.02 22.71
N PHE A 364 6.69 -6.20 24.03
CA PHE A 364 7.39 -5.26 24.91
C PHE A 364 8.92 -5.34 24.80
N GLN A 365 9.44 -6.51 24.45
CA GLN A 365 10.87 -6.79 24.31
C GLN A 365 11.12 -7.50 22.97
N PRO A 366 12.29 -7.30 22.35
CA PRO A 366 12.64 -7.99 21.12
C PRO A 366 12.70 -9.50 21.37
N PRO A 367 12.06 -10.33 20.52
CA PRO A 367 12.17 -11.77 20.66
C PRO A 367 13.60 -12.21 20.40
N THR A 368 13.99 -13.35 20.96
CA THR A 368 15.22 -14.07 20.59
C THR A 368 14.84 -15.41 19.98
N ARG A 369 15.76 -16.01 19.20
CA ARG A 369 15.54 -17.36 18.66
C ARG A 369 15.23 -18.37 19.77
N ALA A 370 15.96 -18.29 20.88
CA ALA A 370 15.77 -19.18 22.03
C ALA A 370 14.43 -18.96 22.73
N SER A 371 14.00 -17.71 22.95
CA SER A 371 12.69 -17.43 23.56
C SER A 371 11.55 -17.90 22.65
N LEU A 372 11.67 -17.66 21.33
CA LEU A 372 10.66 -18.06 20.36
C LEU A 372 10.52 -19.59 20.32
N LEU A 373 11.61 -20.35 20.26
CA LEU A 373 11.57 -21.82 20.32
C LEU A 373 10.90 -22.33 21.61
N LYS A 374 11.21 -21.74 22.77
CA LYS A 374 10.55 -22.07 24.04
C LYS A 374 9.04 -21.81 23.98
N ASP A 375 8.64 -20.68 23.40
CA ASP A 375 7.22 -20.33 23.23
C ASP A 375 6.50 -21.29 22.27
N LEU A 376 7.14 -21.74 21.19
CA LEU A 376 6.61 -22.72 20.25
C LEU A 376 6.32 -24.07 20.94
N VAL A 377 7.24 -24.54 21.77
CA VAL A 377 7.05 -25.77 22.57
C VAL A 377 5.89 -25.58 23.56
N ARG A 378 5.87 -24.45 24.29
CA ARG A 378 4.80 -24.15 25.27
C ARG A 378 3.41 -24.12 24.64
N VAL A 379 3.28 -23.59 23.43
CA VAL A 379 1.98 -23.48 22.71
C VAL A 379 1.66 -24.77 21.91
N ASN A 380 2.53 -25.77 22.01
CA ASN A 380 2.41 -27.07 21.36
C ASN A 380 2.47 -27.00 19.82
N VAL A 381 3.25 -26.06 19.26
CA VAL A 381 3.42 -25.92 17.80
C VAL A 381 4.20 -27.10 17.22
N VAL A 382 5.20 -27.60 17.94
CA VAL A 382 6.08 -28.68 17.47
C VAL A 382 5.28 -29.96 17.19
N SER A 383 4.47 -30.43 18.15
CA SER A 383 3.69 -31.66 17.96
C SER A 383 2.58 -31.55 16.92
N LEU A 384 2.13 -30.32 16.61
CA LEU A 384 1.14 -30.05 15.57
C LEU A 384 1.74 -30.05 14.16
N ALA A 385 3.06 -29.90 14.03
CA ALA A 385 3.74 -29.97 12.74
C ALA A 385 3.77 -31.42 12.20
N THR A 386 4.13 -31.58 10.92
CA THR A 386 4.31 -32.90 10.32
C THR A 386 5.47 -33.67 10.99
N PRO A 387 5.44 -35.02 11.03
CA PRO A 387 6.49 -35.81 11.66
C PRO A 387 7.91 -35.44 11.17
N GLN A 388 8.05 -35.17 9.87
CA GLN A 388 9.33 -34.80 9.26
C GLN A 388 9.90 -33.47 9.84
N LEU A 389 9.04 -32.51 10.17
CA LEU A 389 9.47 -31.26 10.79
C LEU A 389 9.66 -31.37 12.31
N GLN A 390 8.99 -32.32 12.96
CA GLN A 390 9.26 -32.69 14.35
C GLN A 390 10.67 -33.29 14.49
N ASP A 391 11.01 -34.22 13.59
CA ASP A 391 12.35 -34.81 13.51
C ASP A 391 13.40 -33.74 13.22
N LEU A 392 13.12 -32.83 12.28
CA LEU A 392 14.01 -31.69 11.97
C LEU A 392 14.28 -30.82 13.22
N TYR A 393 13.25 -30.53 14.02
CA TYR A 393 13.42 -29.82 15.29
C TYR A 393 14.31 -30.61 16.27
N SER A 394 14.10 -31.93 16.39
CA SER A 394 14.93 -32.80 17.24
C SER A 394 16.40 -32.75 16.81
N TRP A 395 16.68 -32.93 15.52
CA TRP A 395 18.05 -32.97 15.00
C TRP A 395 18.80 -31.64 15.13
N LEU A 396 18.11 -30.51 14.94
CA LEU A 396 18.73 -29.20 15.01
C LEU A 396 18.89 -28.68 16.43
N GLU A 397 17.93 -28.93 17.34
CA GLU A 397 17.91 -28.31 18.66
C GLU A 397 18.15 -29.24 19.85
N VAL A 398 17.87 -30.53 19.72
CA VAL A 398 17.89 -31.49 20.85
C VAL A 398 19.05 -32.47 20.73
N GLU A 399 19.20 -33.10 19.57
CA GLU A 399 20.18 -34.16 19.34
C GLU A 399 21.58 -33.63 18.99
N PHE A 400 22.59 -34.42 19.37
CA PHE A 400 23.98 -34.14 19.07
C PHE A 400 24.58 -35.29 18.23
N HIS A 401 24.45 -35.19 16.91
CA HIS A 401 24.92 -36.20 15.96
C HIS A 401 25.52 -35.54 14.70
N PRO A 402 26.73 -34.95 14.79
CA PRO A 402 27.30 -34.12 13.71
C PRO A 402 27.43 -34.86 12.37
N LEU A 403 27.83 -36.13 12.38
CA LEU A 403 28.06 -36.91 11.15
C LEU A 403 26.77 -37.21 10.37
N LEU A 404 25.63 -37.29 11.05
CA LEU A 404 24.34 -37.63 10.43
C LEU A 404 23.46 -36.40 10.18
N LEU A 405 23.84 -35.23 10.70
CA LEU A 405 23.01 -34.03 10.64
C LEU A 405 22.71 -33.62 9.20
N SER A 406 23.73 -33.51 8.36
CA SER A 406 23.60 -33.05 6.97
C SER A 406 22.72 -33.98 6.13
N SER A 407 22.91 -35.31 6.24
CA SER A 407 22.13 -36.28 5.48
C SER A 407 20.66 -36.28 5.89
N ARG A 408 20.38 -36.25 7.20
CA ARG A 408 19.02 -36.19 7.75
C ARG A 408 18.27 -34.93 7.31
N VAL A 409 18.91 -33.76 7.45
CA VAL A 409 18.29 -32.49 7.03
C VAL A 409 18.09 -32.44 5.52
N GLN A 410 19.02 -32.98 4.73
CA GLN A 410 18.90 -33.03 3.27
C GLN A 410 17.67 -33.84 2.81
N THR A 411 17.33 -34.93 3.49
CA THR A 411 16.11 -35.70 3.20
C THR A 411 14.85 -34.84 3.36
N VAL A 412 14.78 -34.04 4.43
CA VAL A 412 13.63 -33.14 4.67
C VAL A 412 13.59 -32.01 3.63
N ILE A 413 14.74 -31.47 3.25
CA ILE A 413 14.83 -30.44 2.20
C ILE A 413 14.31 -31.00 0.86
N GLN A 414 14.71 -32.21 0.48
CA GLN A 414 14.24 -32.84 -0.75
C GLN A 414 12.72 -33.03 -0.76
N LEU A 415 12.13 -33.42 0.38
CA LEU A 415 10.67 -33.53 0.51
C LEU A 415 9.98 -32.17 0.33
N ILE A 416 10.51 -31.10 0.93
CA ILE A 416 9.96 -29.73 0.78
C ILE A 416 10.07 -29.26 -0.68
N GLN A 417 11.16 -29.61 -1.38
CA GLN A 417 11.37 -29.25 -2.78
C GLN A 417 10.48 -30.02 -3.75
N GLN A 418 10.09 -31.25 -3.41
CA GLN A 418 9.18 -32.07 -4.22
C GLN A 418 7.74 -31.55 -4.21
N GLU A 419 7.32 -30.85 -3.14
CA GLU A 419 6.01 -30.22 -3.08
C GLU A 419 6.00 -28.92 -3.92
N GLU A 420 5.58 -29.01 -5.18
CA GLU A 420 5.41 -27.85 -6.06
C GLU A 420 4.47 -26.80 -5.44
N ASN A 421 4.86 -25.53 -5.52
CA ASN A 421 4.13 -24.38 -4.99
C ASN A 421 3.93 -24.36 -3.45
N SER A 422 4.70 -25.15 -2.69
CA SER A 422 4.66 -25.09 -1.22
C SER A 422 5.26 -23.78 -0.70
N PRO A 423 4.57 -23.02 0.19
CA PRO A 423 5.11 -21.80 0.79
C PRO A 423 6.31 -22.06 1.70
N LEU A 424 6.64 -23.33 1.96
CA LEU A 424 7.79 -23.76 2.74
C LEU A 424 9.10 -23.69 1.96
N GLN A 425 9.04 -23.71 0.61
CA GLN A 425 10.22 -23.68 -0.24
C GLN A 425 11.09 -22.42 -0.02
N GLN A 426 10.47 -21.29 0.36
CA GLN A 426 11.20 -20.06 0.62
C GLN A 426 12.26 -20.21 1.74
N TYR A 427 12.09 -21.16 2.66
CA TYR A 427 12.98 -21.36 3.81
C TYR A 427 14.17 -22.27 3.52
N VAL A 428 14.20 -22.96 2.37
CA VAL A 428 15.20 -23.99 2.06
C VAL A 428 16.62 -23.43 2.17
N LYS A 429 16.89 -22.29 1.53
CA LYS A 429 18.23 -21.69 1.55
C LYS A 429 18.67 -21.31 2.96
N ALA A 430 17.80 -20.65 3.73
CA ALA A 430 18.09 -20.25 5.10
C ALA A 430 18.29 -21.48 6.03
N LEU A 431 17.53 -22.56 5.81
CA LEU A 431 17.69 -23.80 6.55
C LEU A 431 19.04 -24.47 6.27
N GLN A 432 19.48 -24.50 5.01
CA GLN A 432 20.81 -25.02 4.64
C GLN A 432 21.92 -24.26 5.37
N ASP A 433 21.86 -22.92 5.34
CA ASP A 433 22.86 -22.06 5.98
C ASP A 433 22.89 -22.28 7.50
N VAL A 434 21.73 -22.37 8.16
CA VAL A 434 21.65 -22.69 9.60
C VAL A 434 22.21 -24.08 9.90
N THR A 435 21.93 -25.06 9.06
CA THR A 435 22.40 -26.44 9.23
C THR A 435 23.91 -26.52 9.14
N LEU A 436 24.52 -25.82 8.17
CA LEU A 436 25.97 -25.74 8.02
C LEU A 436 26.62 -25.09 9.26
N VAL A 437 26.08 -23.96 9.73
CA VAL A 437 26.60 -23.29 10.94
C VAL A 437 26.46 -24.21 12.16
N ARG A 438 25.34 -24.93 12.30
CA ARG A 438 25.12 -25.88 13.40
C ARG A 438 26.10 -27.06 13.33
N LEU A 439 26.31 -27.62 12.14
CA LEU A 439 27.27 -28.69 11.90
C LEU A 439 28.68 -28.27 12.31
N VAL A 440 29.15 -27.12 11.83
CA VAL A 440 30.48 -26.59 12.16
C VAL A 440 30.63 -26.40 13.67
N ARG A 441 29.59 -25.88 14.36
CA ARG A 441 29.61 -25.76 15.82
C ARG A 441 29.69 -27.10 16.54
N GLN A 442 28.96 -28.12 16.08
CA GLN A 442 29.01 -29.46 16.69
C GLN A 442 30.37 -30.13 16.44
N ILE A 443 30.90 -30.03 15.22
CA ILE A 443 32.23 -30.56 14.88
C ILE A 443 33.31 -29.88 15.71
N ALA A 444 33.28 -28.55 15.83
CA ALA A 444 34.27 -27.79 16.62
C ALA A 444 34.28 -28.16 18.12
N GLN A 445 33.19 -28.71 18.66
CA GLN A 445 33.14 -29.20 20.04
C GLN A 445 33.76 -30.59 20.21
N VAL A 446 33.81 -31.39 19.15
CA VAL A 446 34.27 -32.80 19.20
C VAL A 446 35.69 -32.95 18.68
N TYR A 447 36.08 -32.17 17.68
CA TYR A 447 37.36 -32.29 17.00
C TYR A 447 38.37 -31.23 17.50
N GLN A 448 39.53 -31.70 17.97
CA GLN A 448 40.74 -30.89 18.23
C GLN A 448 41.51 -30.60 16.92
N PRO A 449 42.52 -29.70 16.85
CA PRO A 449 42.68 -28.66 15.82
C PRO A 449 43.01 -29.11 14.38
N SER A 450 42.96 -30.39 14.07
CA SER A 450 43.17 -30.93 12.73
C SER A 450 41.93 -31.68 12.25
N LEU A 451 41.14 -31.03 11.40
CA LEU A 451 40.21 -31.70 10.48
C LEU A 451 40.89 -31.78 9.11
N SER A 452 40.78 -32.92 8.44
CA SER A 452 41.08 -33.01 7.01
C SER A 452 40.07 -32.16 6.23
N ILE A 453 40.55 -31.45 5.19
CA ILE A 453 39.69 -30.73 4.24
C ILE A 453 39.13 -31.71 3.19
N ASP A 454 39.91 -32.76 2.88
CA ASP A 454 39.48 -33.91 2.08
C ASP A 454 38.46 -34.75 2.88
#